data_AF-A0A937L0J1-F1
#
_entry.id   AF-A0A937L0J1-F1
#
_cell.length_a   1.000
_cell.length_b   1.000
_cell.length_c   1.000
_cell.angle_alpha   90.00
_cell.angle_beta   90.00
_cell.angle_gamma   90.00
#
_symmetry.space_group_name_H-M   'P 1'
#
loop_
_entity.id
_entity.type
_entity.pdbx_description
1 polymer ?
#
loop_
_entity_poly.entity_id
_entity_poly.type
_entity_poly.pdbx_seq_one_letter_code
_entity_poly.pdbx_strand_id
1 'polypeptide(L)' 'MKKFLFISLLLILSCNDNDCGDIVDKYERDGKYFFTLIRGNSNNNNSEGGGQAEVIRETYESFKIGEEYCLS' A
#
# COMPACT_ATOMS: atom_id res chain seq x y z
N MET A 1 -7.43 9.88 -37.18
CA MET A 1 -8.06 8.82 -36.36
C MET A 1 -7.01 8.22 -35.44
N LYS A 2 -7.43 7.89 -34.22
CA LYS A 2 -6.64 7.62 -33.00
C LYS A 2 -5.47 6.64 -33.21
N LYS A 3 -4.30 6.98 -32.65
CA LYS A 3 -3.33 5.99 -32.13
C LYS A 3 -2.84 6.50 -30.78
N PHE A 4 -3.68 6.33 -29.75
CA PHE A 4 -3.25 6.54 -28.37
C PHE A 4 -2.40 5.34 -27.96
N LEU A 5 -1.10 5.57 -27.81
CA LEU A 5 -0.15 4.63 -27.22
C LEU A 5 -0.42 4.53 -25.73
N PHE A 6 -1.08 3.45 -25.29
CA PHE A 6 -1.11 3.08 -23.88
C PHE A 6 0.17 2.28 -23.57
N ILE A 7 1.22 3.01 -23.19
CA ILE A 7 2.39 2.41 -22.54
C ILE A 7 1.98 2.16 -21.09
N SER A 8 1.47 0.96 -20.83
CA SER A 8 1.28 0.45 -19.47
C SER A 8 2.66 0.08 -18.92
N LEU A 9 3.33 1.06 -18.31
CA LEU A 9 4.55 0.84 -17.55
C LEU A 9 4.18 0.11 -16.25
N LEU A 10 4.11 -1.21 -16.31
CA LEU A 10 4.12 -2.08 -15.14
C LEU A 10 5.50 -1.95 -14.49
N LEU A 11 5.63 -0.98 -13.57
CA LEU A 11 6.75 -0.88 -12.64
C LEU A 11 6.63 -2.04 -11.65
N ILE A 12 7.20 -3.18 -12.04
CA ILE A 12 7.64 -4.24 -11.12
C ILE A 12 8.79 -3.66 -10.28
N LEU A 13 8.43 -2.92 -9.24
CA LEU A 13 9.35 -2.60 -8.15
C LEU A 13 9.59 -3.88 -7.36
N SER A 14 10.74 -4.51 -7.63
CA SER A 14 11.28 -5.61 -6.85
C SER A 14 11.42 -5.19 -5.38
N CYS A 15 10.70 -5.89 -4.50
CA CYS A 15 10.78 -5.69 -3.06
C CYS A 15 12.10 -6.23 -2.50
N ASN A 16 12.86 -5.38 -1.81
CA ASN A 16 14.05 -5.74 -1.05
C ASN A 16 13.81 -5.26 0.39
N ASP A 17 13.67 -6.19 1.35
CA ASP A 17 13.47 -5.95 2.80
C ASP A 17 12.46 -4.84 3.16
N ASN A 18 11.39 -4.68 2.37
CA ASN A 18 10.40 -3.66 2.63
C ASN A 18 9.54 -4.03 3.84
N ASP A 19 9.25 -3.02 4.66
CA ASP A 19 8.37 -3.15 5.79
C ASP A 19 6.91 -3.16 5.30
N CYS A 20 6.43 -4.35 4.93
CA CYS A 20 5.12 -4.57 4.32
C CYS A 20 4.03 -4.95 5.34
N GLY A 21 2.80 -4.58 5.04
CA GLY A 21 1.63 -5.05 5.77
C GLY A 21 0.34 -4.92 4.98
N ASP A 22 -0.68 -5.65 5.42
CA ASP A 22 -2.00 -5.61 4.81
C ASP A 22 -2.72 -4.33 5.21
N ILE A 23 -3.31 -3.63 4.23
CA ILE A 23 -4.14 -2.46 4.49
C ILE A 23 -5.45 -2.93 5.14
N VAL A 24 -5.64 -2.58 6.42
CA VAL A 24 -6.87 -2.91 7.15
C VAL A 24 -7.83 -1.74 7.26
N ASP A 25 -7.33 -0.52 7.07
CA ASP A 25 -8.14 0.69 7.05
C ASP A 25 -7.50 1.79 6.20
N LYS A 26 -8.34 2.72 5.74
CA LYS A 26 -7.98 3.84 4.88
C LYS A 26 -8.71 5.08 5.37
N TYR A 27 -7.98 6.16 5.67
CA TYR A 27 -8.60 7.41 6.12
C TYR A 27 -7.89 8.66 5.57
N GLU A 28 -8.65 9.75 5.48
CA GLU A 28 -8.15 11.09 5.13
C GLU A 28 -8.22 12.00 6.36
N ARG A 29 -7.17 12.79 6.60
CA ARG A 29 -7.15 13.84 7.62
C ARG A 29 -6.35 15.03 7.11
N ASP A 30 -6.95 16.23 7.15
CA ASP A 30 -6.30 17.49 6.76
C ASP A 30 -5.70 17.46 5.33
N GLY A 31 -6.40 16.80 4.39
CA GLY A 31 -5.95 16.65 3.00
C GLY A 31 -4.81 15.64 2.78
N LYS A 32 -4.42 14.92 3.83
CA LYS A 32 -3.44 13.82 3.80
C LYS A 32 -4.13 12.48 3.84
N TYR A 33 -3.53 11.49 3.19
CA TYR A 33 -4.10 10.16 3.01
C TYR A 33 -3.29 9.14 3.78
N PHE A 34 -3.97 8.23 4.47
CA PHE A 34 -3.31 7.27 5.35
C PHE A 34 -3.82 5.85 5.15
N PHE A 35 -2.91 4.88 5.24
CA PHE A 35 -3.23 3.48 5.42
C PHE A 35 -2.93 3.06 6.86
N THR A 36 -3.83 2.27 7.44
CA THR A 36 -3.52 1.46 8.62
C THR A 36 -3.11 0.08 8.13
N LEU A 37 -1.91 -0.35 8.52
CA LEU A 37 -1.30 -1.61 8.10
C LEU A 37 -1.23 -2.59 9.28
N ILE A 38 -1.49 -3.86 9.03
CA ILE A 38 -1.16 -4.95 9.97
C ILE A 38 -0.08 -5.82 9.34
N ARG A 39 1.02 -6.03 10.09
CA ARG A 39 2.10 -6.94 9.69
C ARG A 39 1.73 -8.37 10.06
N GLY A 40 1.53 -9.21 9.05
CA GLY A 40 1.31 -10.64 9.25
C GLY A 40 2.62 -11.41 9.16
N ASN A 41 3.23 -11.78 10.29
CA ASN A 41 4.07 -12.97 10.28
C ASN A 41 3.13 -14.18 10.37
N SER A 42 2.81 -14.80 9.23
CA SER A 42 1.87 -15.92 9.09
C SER A 42 2.22 -17.18 9.93
N ASN A 43 3.18 -17.14 10.87
CA ASN A 43 3.60 -18.30 11.65
C ASN A 43 3.99 -18.06 13.12
N ASN A 44 3.60 -16.94 13.75
CA ASN A 44 3.77 -16.81 15.21
C ASN A 44 2.60 -16.10 15.88
N ASN A 45 2.07 -16.73 16.93
CA ASN A 45 0.91 -16.33 17.73
C ASN A 45 1.10 -15.04 18.56
N ASN A 46 1.99 -14.13 18.15
CA ASN A 46 2.17 -12.82 18.74
C ASN A 46 1.82 -11.77 17.68
N SER A 47 0.52 -11.51 17.52
CA SER A 47 0.05 -10.33 16.82
C SER A 47 0.51 -9.12 17.62
N GLU A 48 1.48 -8.33 17.12
CA GLU A 48 1.69 -6.96 17.60
C GLU A 48 2.70 -6.22 16.73
N GLY A 49 2.16 -5.39 15.84
CA GLY A 49 2.95 -4.52 14.99
C GLY A 49 2.12 -3.90 13.87
N GLY A 50 1.05 -3.17 14.24
CA GLY A 50 0.34 -2.32 13.28
C GLY A 50 1.11 -1.01 13.04
N GLY A 51 1.02 -0.48 11.83
CA GLY A 51 1.67 0.78 11.43
C GLY A 51 0.70 1.70 10.71
N GLN A 52 1.02 2.99 10.65
CA GLN A 52 0.33 3.95 9.81
C GLN A 52 1.28 4.45 8.73
N ALA A 53 0.81 4.49 7.48
CA ALA A 53 1.55 4.99 6.34
C ALA A 53 0.83 6.23 5.80
N GLU A 54 1.48 7.39 5.81
CA GLU A 54 1.02 8.54 5.03
C GLU A 54 1.41 8.32 3.56
N VAL A 55 0.46 8.48 2.66
CA VAL A 55 0.63 8.27 1.22
C VAL A 55 0.07 9.46 0.44
N ILE A 56 0.47 9.58 -0.82
CA ILE A 56 -0.14 10.53 -1.76
C ILE A 56 -1.52 10.03 -2.22
N ARG A 57 -2.35 10.94 -2.73
CA ARG A 57 -3.71 10.62 -3.17
C ARG A 57 -3.72 9.52 -4.24
N GLU A 58 -2.82 9.57 -5.21
CA GLU A 58 -2.79 8.59 -6.30
C GLU A 58 -2.58 7.17 -5.77
N THR A 59 -1.67 7.01 -4.81
CA THR A 59 -1.45 5.74 -4.11
C THR A 59 -2.66 5.36 -3.28
N TYR A 60 -3.26 6.30 -2.55
CA TYR A 60 -4.46 6.03 -1.77
C TYR A 60 -5.60 5.48 -2.64
N GLU A 61 -5.81 6.04 -3.83
CA GLU A 61 -6.87 5.61 -4.75
C GLU A 61 -6.55 4.30 -5.47
N SER A 62 -5.27 3.97 -5.67
CA SER A 62 -4.86 2.76 -6.39
C SER A 62 -4.92 1.47 -5.56
N PHE A 63 -4.92 1.56 -4.23
CA PHE A 63 -4.93 0.41 -3.33
C PHE A 63 -6.28 0.21 -2.63
N LYS A 64 -6.58 -1.03 -2.26
CA LYS A 64 -7.81 -1.42 -1.54
C LYS A 64 -7.48 -2.00 -0.16
N ILE A 65 -8.48 -1.96 0.72
CA ILE A 65 -8.44 -2.71 1.99
C ILE A 65 -8.28 -4.20 1.65
N GLY A 66 -7.35 -4.87 2.32
CA GLY A 66 -6.95 -6.26 2.10
C GLY A 66 -5.81 -6.45 1.10
N GLU A 67 -5.32 -5.39 0.45
CA GLU A 67 -4.10 -5.46 -0.36
C GLU A 67 -2.87 -5.16 0.50
N GLU A 68 -1.75 -5.81 0.18
CA GLU A 68 -0.46 -5.57 0.83
C GLU A 68 0.16 -4.26 0.31
N TYR A 69 0.67 -3.45 1.24
CA TYR A 69 1.44 -2.25 0.93
C TYR A 69 2.77 -2.26 1.67
N CYS A 70 3.83 -1.92 0.94
CA CYS A 70 5.20 -1.95 1.41
C CYS A 70 5.75 -0.54 1.56
N LEU A 71 6.18 -0.20 2.78
CA LEU A 71 6.92 1.03 3.03
C LEU A 71 8.35 0.86 2.50
N SER A 72 8.75 1.74 1.58
CA SER A 72 10.11 1.83 1.00
C SER A 72 10.98 2.84 1.74
#